data_AF-A0A6B2G6W0-F1
#
_entry.id   AF-A0A6B2G6W0-F1
#
_cell.length_a   1.000
_cell.length_b   1.000
_cell.length_c   1.000
_cell.angle_alpha   90.00
_cell.angle_beta   90.00
_cell.angle_gamma   90.00
#
_symmetry.space_group_name_H-M   'P 1'
#
loop_
_entity.id
_entity.type
_entity.pdbx_description
1 polymer ?
#
loop_
_entity_poly.entity_id
_entity_poly.type
_entity_poly.pdbx_seq_one_letter_code
_entity_poly.pdbx_strand_id
1 'polypeptide(L)'
;SRSDKTIFGVDVDQNISLINIEANQIIQKYTYTNNKFYLHSNLEVNDDDNLLHFNGHIFCTRSGKLINSFERFNSFVSGIFMPFYLQILINSELWDLRTFKLLSIINDFHETVLKRNHNDILVAHSISEETKLHTRVIDRLHSWFFGPMLPGNSLSFYESKHFNILAKKISFPEYIFVFDVNQEGKKFLTLNNSVISPTSL
;
A
#
# COMPACT_ATOMS: atom_id res chain seq x y z
N SER A 1 17.12 1.49 -12.55
CA SER A 1 17.40 0.06 -12.68
C SER A 1 18.35 -0.41 -11.59
N ARG A 2 17.85 -0.53 -10.37
CA ARG A 2 18.45 -1.46 -9.40
C ARG A 2 18.54 -2.84 -10.06
N SER A 3 19.63 -3.58 -9.84
CA SER A 3 19.81 -4.89 -10.46
C SER A 3 18.67 -5.83 -10.04
N ASP A 4 18.29 -6.76 -10.90
CA ASP A 4 17.25 -7.82 -10.68
C ASP A 4 17.52 -8.74 -9.47
N LYS A 5 18.54 -8.42 -8.66
CA LYS A 5 19.13 -9.24 -7.60
C LYS A 5 19.09 -8.55 -6.23
N THR A 6 18.49 -7.36 -6.14
CA THR A 6 18.26 -6.69 -4.86
C THR A 6 16.78 -6.70 -4.50
N ILE A 7 16.48 -7.00 -3.24
CA ILE A 7 15.13 -6.97 -2.69
C ILE A 7 15.10 -6.12 -1.43
N PHE A 8 13.91 -5.66 -1.07
CA PHE A 8 13.67 -5.08 0.24
C PHE A 8 12.98 -6.10 1.15
N GLY A 9 13.45 -6.18 2.39
CA GLY A 9 12.79 -6.89 3.48
C GLY A 9 12.38 -5.91 4.57
N VAL A 10 11.28 -6.19 5.25
CA VAL A 10 10.83 -5.45 6.43
C VAL A 10 10.89 -6.40 7.62
N ASP A 11 11.62 -6.03 8.67
CA ASP A 11 11.71 -6.83 9.90
C ASP A 11 10.57 -6.55 10.88
N VAL A 12 10.50 -7.29 11.99
CA VAL A 12 9.46 -7.18 13.04
C VAL A 12 9.39 -5.81 13.74
N ASP A 13 10.43 -5.00 13.60
CA ASP A 13 10.49 -3.65 14.16
C ASP A 13 10.15 -2.60 13.09
N GLN A 14 9.68 -3.04 11.92
CA GLN A 14 9.35 -2.21 10.75
C GLN A 14 10.54 -1.47 10.16
N ASN A 15 11.76 -1.95 10.41
CA ASN A 15 12.93 -1.46 9.72
C ASN A 15 13.03 -2.14 8.36
N ILE A 16 13.42 -1.35 7.36
CA ILE A 16 13.55 -1.84 6.01
C ILE A 16 15.03 -2.15 5.76
N SER A 17 15.32 -3.29 5.16
CA SER A 17 16.65 -3.70 4.74
C SER A 17 16.67 -3.92 3.23
N LEU A 18 17.62 -3.30 2.54
CA LEU A 18 17.96 -3.65 1.15
C LEU A 18 18.96 -4.79 1.17
N ILE A 19 18.64 -5.89 0.50
CA ILE A 19 19.39 -7.13 0.53
C ILE A 19 19.84 -7.48 -0.89
N ASN A 20 21.13 -7.76 -1.06
CA ASN A 20 21.65 -8.42 -2.26
C ASN A 20 21.47 -9.93 -2.09
N ILE A 21 20.69 -10.54 -2.98
CA ILE A 21 20.38 -11.97 -2.90
C ILE A 21 21.61 -12.82 -3.21
N GLU A 22 22.44 -12.43 -4.18
CA GLU A 22 23.61 -13.23 -4.59
C GLU A 22 24.72 -13.21 -3.55
N ALA A 23 24.99 -12.03 -2.99
CA ALA A 23 26.00 -11.89 -1.95
C ALA A 23 25.49 -12.32 -0.56
N ASN A 24 24.17 -12.55 -0.42
CA ASN A 24 23.49 -12.76 0.86
C ASN A 24 23.86 -11.68 1.90
N GLN A 25 23.79 -10.41 1.50
CA GLN A 25 24.26 -9.28 2.30
C GLN A 25 23.22 -8.17 2.37
N ILE A 26 23.08 -7.59 3.56
CA ILE A 26 22.34 -6.34 3.75
C ILE A 26 23.23 -5.20 3.24
N ILE A 27 22.79 -4.55 2.17
CA ILE A 27 23.48 -3.40 1.58
C ILE A 27 23.19 -2.14 2.40
N GLN A 28 21.93 -1.98 2.84
CA GLN A 28 21.47 -0.75 3.44
C GLN A 28 20.28 -1.00 4.35
N LYS A 29 20.14 -0.18 5.40
CA LYS A 29 18.96 -0.15 6.26
C LYS A 29 18.31 1.22 6.23
N TYR A 30 16.99 1.23 6.34
CA TYR A 30 16.15 2.41 6.48
C TYR A 30 15.39 2.25 7.79
N THR A 31 15.65 3.14 8.73
CA THR A 31 15.09 3.07 10.08
C THR A 31 14.45 4.41 10.43
N TYR A 32 13.41 4.36 11.25
CA TYR A 32 12.78 5.54 11.81
C TYR A 32 12.26 5.23 13.21
N THR A 33 12.46 6.16 14.14
CA THR A 33 12.08 6.01 15.55
C THR A 33 10.67 6.55 15.77
N ASN A 34 9.64 5.77 15.41
CA ASN A 34 8.26 6.03 15.82
C ASN A 34 7.43 4.73 15.72
N ASN A 35 6.63 4.45 16.75
CA ASN A 35 5.88 3.20 16.89
C ASN A 35 4.45 3.31 16.33
N LYS A 36 4.09 4.39 15.64
CA LYS A 36 2.77 4.54 15.02
C LYS A 36 2.80 4.00 13.60
N PHE A 37 2.18 2.84 13.41
CA PHE A 37 2.13 2.18 12.12
C PHE A 37 0.73 2.12 11.55
N TYR A 38 0.62 2.30 10.24
CA TYR A 38 -0.60 2.00 9.52
C TYR A 38 -0.85 0.51 9.57
N LEU A 39 -2.12 0.14 9.61
CA LEU A 39 -2.50 -1.25 9.47
C LEU A 39 -1.98 -1.79 8.14
N HIS A 40 -2.44 -1.21 7.03
CA HIS A 40 -2.01 -1.59 5.70
C HIS A 40 -0.97 -0.62 5.18
N SER A 41 0.29 -1.08 5.15
CA SER A 41 1.37 -0.33 4.54
C SER A 41 2.06 -1.13 3.46
N ASN A 42 2.07 -0.58 2.24
CA ASN A 42 2.85 -1.13 1.14
C ASN A 42 4.22 -0.46 1.12
N LEU A 43 5.25 -1.29 0.98
CA LEU A 43 6.59 -0.82 0.68
C LEU A 43 6.68 -0.59 -0.83
N GLU A 44 6.90 0.66 -1.23
CA GLU A 44 6.93 1.02 -2.65
C GLU A 44 8.17 1.86 -2.97
N VAL A 45 8.74 1.63 -4.13
CA VAL A 45 9.81 2.46 -4.71
C VAL A 45 9.19 3.25 -5.86
N ASN A 46 9.55 4.52 -5.99
CA ASN A 46 9.09 5.32 -7.12
C ASN A 46 9.72 4.85 -8.44
N ASP A 47 9.15 5.25 -9.58
CA ASP A 47 9.58 4.78 -10.91
C ASP A 47 11.06 5.08 -11.23
N ASP A 48 11.64 6.13 -10.64
CA ASP A 48 13.06 6.50 -10.81
C ASP A 48 14.03 5.79 -9.83
N ASP A 49 13.56 4.85 -9.02
CA ASP A 49 14.37 4.14 -7.99
C ASP A 49 15.02 5.05 -6.94
N ASN A 50 14.59 6.30 -6.77
CA ASN A 50 15.25 7.33 -5.95
C ASN A 50 14.58 7.54 -4.57
N LEU A 51 13.29 7.22 -4.47
CA LEU A 51 12.46 7.40 -3.29
C LEU A 51 11.83 6.08 -2.89
N LEU A 52 11.85 5.81 -1.60
CA LEU A 52 11.21 4.66 -0.96
C LEU A 52 10.11 5.18 -0.05
N HIS A 53 8.89 4.69 -0.24
CA HIS A 53 7.77 4.96 0.65
C HIS A 53 7.48 3.73 1.51
N PHE A 54 7.33 3.96 2.81
CA PHE A 54 6.81 2.97 3.74
C PHE A 54 6.21 3.66 4.96
N ASN A 55 5.02 3.23 5.36
CA ASN A 55 4.37 3.68 6.59
C ASN A 55 4.22 5.22 6.70
N GLY A 56 4.00 5.92 5.58
CA GLY A 56 3.91 7.39 5.53
C GLY A 56 5.28 8.11 5.61
N HIS A 57 6.38 7.36 5.57
CA HIS A 57 7.74 7.88 5.53
C HIS A 57 8.33 7.77 4.13
N ILE A 58 9.04 8.81 3.72
CA ILE A 58 9.80 8.84 2.47
C ILE A 58 11.29 8.81 2.78
N PHE A 59 11.99 7.86 2.20
CA PHE A 59 13.43 7.72 2.31
C PHE A 59 14.11 7.92 0.97
N CYS A 60 15.33 8.46 1.00
CA CYS A 60 16.23 8.46 -0.14
C CYS A 60 16.79 7.04 -0.30
N THR A 61 16.50 6.38 -1.42
CA THR A 61 16.97 5.01 -1.65
C THR A 61 18.48 4.90 -1.66
N ARG A 62 19.19 5.92 -2.17
CA ARG A 62 20.65 5.97 -2.27
C ARG A 62 21.32 6.20 -0.93
N SER A 63 20.85 7.18 -0.15
CA SER A 63 21.52 7.54 1.11
C SER A 63 20.95 6.83 2.34
N GLY A 64 19.77 6.21 2.24
CA GLY A 64 19.12 5.53 3.36
C GLY A 64 18.48 6.49 4.36
N LYS A 65 18.54 7.79 4.07
CA LYS A 65 18.09 8.84 4.98
C LYS A 65 16.60 9.08 4.80
N LEU A 66 15.91 9.29 5.92
CA LEU A 66 14.57 9.84 5.92
C LEU A 66 14.60 11.25 5.30
N ILE A 67 13.73 11.48 4.32
CA ILE A 67 13.52 12.77 3.66
C ILE A 67 12.34 13.48 4.31
N ASN A 68 11.22 12.78 4.47
CA ASN A 68 10.00 13.34 5.05
C ASN A 68 9.15 12.28 5.76
N SER A 69 8.36 12.73 6.71
CA SER A 69 7.30 11.95 7.37
C SER A 69 6.00 12.73 7.23
N PHE A 70 5.01 12.16 6.56
CA PHE A 70 3.71 12.79 6.44
C PHE A 70 2.93 12.68 7.74
N GLU A 71 2.12 13.71 8.04
CA GLU A 71 1.18 13.63 9.14
C GLU A 71 0.14 12.54 8.86
N ARG A 72 -0.19 11.79 9.91
CA ARG A 72 -1.10 10.65 9.83
C ARG A 72 -2.52 11.10 10.14
N PHE A 73 -3.35 11.21 9.10
CA PHE A 73 -4.77 11.55 9.22
C PHE A 73 -5.70 10.34 9.35
N ASN A 74 -5.19 9.13 9.06
CA ASN A 74 -5.95 7.87 9.15
C ASN A 74 -5.11 6.76 9.80
N SER A 75 -5.72 5.66 10.24
CA SER A 75 -4.99 4.52 10.83
C SER A 75 -4.77 3.33 9.90
N PHE A 76 -5.29 3.40 8.69
CA PHE A 76 -5.54 2.25 7.86
C PHE A 76 -4.53 2.08 6.74
N VAL A 77 -4.27 3.12 5.95
CA VAL A 77 -3.58 3.03 4.67
C VAL A 77 -2.45 4.04 4.60
N SER A 78 -1.24 3.57 4.29
CA SER A 78 -0.04 4.42 4.26
C SER A 78 0.16 5.22 2.96
N GLY A 79 -0.42 4.77 1.84
CA GLY A 79 -0.38 5.46 0.55
C GLY A 79 0.42 4.74 -0.54
N ILE A 80 0.38 5.31 -1.75
CA ILE A 80 1.06 4.82 -2.96
C ILE A 80 1.65 5.96 -3.79
N PHE A 81 2.75 5.70 -4.50
CA PHE A 81 3.32 6.65 -5.46
C PHE A 81 2.43 6.78 -6.70
N MET A 82 2.31 8.02 -7.19
CA MET A 82 1.63 8.27 -8.45
C MET A 82 2.62 8.21 -9.62
N PRO A 83 2.20 7.67 -10.78
CA PRO A 83 3.07 7.52 -11.97
C PRO A 83 3.55 8.85 -12.53
N PHE A 84 2.81 9.93 -12.28
CA PHE A 84 3.07 11.23 -12.86
C PHE A 84 3.40 12.27 -11.78
N TYR A 85 4.22 13.25 -12.17
CA TYR A 85 4.42 14.52 -11.47
C TYR A 85 5.09 14.46 -10.08
N LEU A 86 5.79 13.39 -9.70
CA LEU A 86 6.42 13.24 -8.38
C LEU A 86 5.40 13.51 -7.25
N GLN A 87 4.31 12.76 -7.28
CA GLN A 87 3.24 12.87 -6.29
C GLN A 87 3.10 11.57 -5.49
N ILE A 88 2.59 11.69 -4.28
CA ILE A 88 2.19 10.55 -3.46
C ILE A 88 0.76 10.75 -2.99
N LEU A 89 -0.03 9.68 -3.09
CA LEU A 89 -1.40 9.65 -2.59
C LEU A 89 -1.43 8.86 -1.29
N ILE A 90 -1.67 9.55 -0.18
CA ILE A 90 -1.81 8.95 1.14
C ILE A 90 -3.28 9.01 1.50
N ASN A 91 -3.95 7.87 1.55
CA ASN A 91 -5.39 7.80 1.79
C ASN A 91 -6.18 8.60 0.73
N SER A 92 -6.69 9.77 1.10
CA SER A 92 -7.43 10.69 0.22
C SER A 92 -6.60 11.91 -0.20
N GLU A 93 -5.42 12.06 0.37
CA GLU A 93 -4.62 13.27 0.30
C GLU A 93 -3.50 13.11 -0.72
N LEU A 94 -3.54 13.94 -1.77
CA LEU A 94 -2.52 13.96 -2.82
C LEU A 94 -1.46 15.01 -2.48
N TRP A 95 -0.21 14.58 -2.34
CA TRP A 95 0.90 15.43 -1.92
C TRP A 95 1.94 15.57 -3.03
N ASP A 96 2.53 16.76 -3.13
CA ASP A 96 3.68 17.04 -3.98
C ASP A 96 4.98 16.60 -3.28
N LEU A 97 5.79 15.72 -3.89
CA LEU A 97 7.02 15.22 -3.26
C LEU A 97 8.20 16.20 -3.30
N ARG A 98 8.09 17.30 -4.05
CA ARG A 98 9.15 18.32 -4.12
C ARG A 98 9.02 19.35 -2.99
N THR A 99 7.78 19.69 -2.64
CA THR A 99 7.43 20.75 -1.70
C THR A 99 6.75 20.23 -0.43
N PHE A 100 6.32 18.97 -0.43
CA PHE A 100 5.53 18.32 0.63
C PHE A 100 4.25 19.07 0.99
N LYS A 101 3.69 19.80 0.01
CA LYS A 101 2.41 20.49 0.15
C LYS A 101 1.29 19.61 -0.36
N LEU A 102 0.15 19.70 0.33
CA LEU A 102 -1.09 19.09 -0.12
C LEU A 102 -1.55 19.77 -1.42
N LEU A 103 -1.77 18.97 -2.46
CA LEU A 103 -2.25 19.43 -3.76
C LEU A 103 -3.78 19.38 -3.83
N SER A 104 -4.38 18.27 -3.40
CA SER A 104 -5.81 18.05 -3.46
C SER A 104 -6.26 16.94 -2.52
N ILE A 105 -7.57 16.90 -2.23
CA ILE A 105 -8.24 15.82 -1.51
C ILE A 105 -9.18 15.10 -2.48
N ILE A 106 -9.08 13.78 -2.55
CA ILE A 106 -9.84 12.89 -3.42
C ILE A 106 -10.73 12.04 -2.52
N ASN A 107 -11.96 12.50 -2.30
CA ASN A 107 -12.87 11.94 -1.30
C ASN A 107 -13.18 10.45 -1.53
N ASP A 108 -13.19 10.00 -2.78
CA ASP A 108 -13.46 8.60 -3.16
C ASP A 108 -12.43 7.62 -2.59
N PHE A 109 -11.25 8.09 -2.18
CA PHE A 109 -10.17 7.26 -1.65
C PHE A 109 -10.06 7.29 -0.13
N HIS A 110 -10.98 7.96 0.56
CA HIS A 110 -11.00 7.95 2.02
C HIS A 110 -11.18 6.53 2.55
N GLU A 111 -10.22 6.09 3.38
CA GLU A 111 -10.11 4.75 3.98
C GLU A 111 -10.25 3.62 2.93
N THR A 112 -9.57 3.76 1.81
CA THR A 112 -9.59 2.80 0.70
C THR A 112 -8.18 2.28 0.43
N VAL A 113 -8.05 0.96 0.24
CA VAL A 113 -6.78 0.35 -0.14
C VAL A 113 -6.61 0.51 -1.65
N LEU A 114 -5.53 1.17 -2.06
CA LEU A 114 -5.21 1.39 -3.46
C LEU A 114 -4.06 0.49 -3.91
N LYS A 115 -4.20 -0.11 -5.08
CA LYS A 115 -3.11 -0.74 -5.83
C LYS A 115 -3.03 -0.15 -7.23
N ARG A 116 -1.82 0.07 -7.71
CA ARG A 116 -1.53 0.48 -9.09
C ARG A 116 -1.05 -0.72 -9.89
N ASN A 117 -1.52 -0.85 -11.13
CA ASN A 117 -0.95 -1.80 -12.09
C ASN A 117 0.05 -1.11 -13.04
N HIS A 118 0.74 -1.87 -13.91
CA HIS A 118 1.73 -1.28 -14.83
C HIS A 118 1.13 -0.43 -15.95
N ASN A 119 -0.20 -0.44 -16.12
CA ASN A 119 -0.92 0.38 -17.10
C ASN A 119 -1.51 1.64 -16.44
N ASP A 120 -1.03 2.02 -15.25
CA ASP A 120 -1.43 3.22 -14.52
C ASP A 120 -2.93 3.30 -14.18
N ILE A 121 -3.56 2.14 -14.02
CA ILE A 121 -4.91 2.00 -13.48
C ILE A 121 -4.79 1.81 -11.96
N LEU A 122 -5.58 2.60 -11.23
CA LEU A 122 -5.75 2.47 -9.79
C LEU A 122 -6.94 1.55 -9.51
N VAL A 123 -6.71 0.59 -8.65
CA VAL A 123 -7.68 -0.40 -8.20
C VAL A 123 -7.93 -0.13 -6.72
N ALA A 124 -9.15 0.26 -6.43
CA ALA A 124 -9.60 0.72 -5.13
C ALA A 124 -10.46 -0.34 -4.45
N HIS A 125 -10.00 -0.83 -3.31
CA HIS A 125 -10.70 -1.79 -2.47
C HIS A 125 -11.28 -1.11 -1.24
N SER A 126 -12.60 -1.10 -1.16
CA SER A 126 -13.32 -0.46 -0.05
C SER A 126 -13.18 -1.28 1.23
N ILE A 127 -12.76 -0.68 2.33
CA ILE A 127 -12.73 -1.33 3.63
C ILE A 127 -14.15 -1.42 4.21
N SER A 128 -14.56 -2.56 4.75
CA SER A 128 -15.86 -2.73 5.42
C SER A 128 -15.98 -1.87 6.68
N GLU A 129 -17.18 -1.35 6.95
CA GLU A 129 -17.46 -0.52 8.14
C GLU A 129 -17.21 -1.26 9.46
N GLU A 130 -17.46 -2.58 9.49
CA GLU A 130 -17.17 -3.44 10.64
C GLU A 130 -15.67 -3.45 10.97
N THR A 131 -14.81 -3.54 9.95
CA THR A 131 -13.35 -3.46 10.11
C THR A 131 -12.93 -2.10 10.63
N LYS A 132 -13.52 -1.03 10.10
CA LYS A 132 -13.22 0.35 10.53
C LYS A 132 -13.56 0.57 12.00
N LEU A 133 -14.65 -0.03 12.50
CA LEU A 133 -15.03 0.01 13.91
C LEU A 133 -14.07 -0.79 14.79
N HIS A 134 -13.71 -2.02 14.38
CA HIS A 134 -12.90 -2.93 15.18
C HIS A 134 -11.44 -2.45 15.33
N THR A 135 -10.87 -1.92 14.27
CA THR A 135 -9.51 -1.37 14.23
C THR A 135 -9.34 -0.07 15.02
N ARG A 136 -10.36 0.80 15.09
CA ARG A 136 -10.38 1.96 16.00
C ARG A 136 -10.26 1.54 17.47
N VAL A 137 -10.66 0.32 17.81
CA VAL A 137 -10.50 -0.27 19.14
C VAL A 137 -9.14 -0.96 19.30
N ILE A 138 -8.56 -1.48 18.21
CA ILE A 138 -7.32 -2.27 18.16
C ILE A 138 -6.17 -1.50 17.49
N ASP A 139 -5.90 -0.28 17.95
CA ASP A 139 -4.58 0.36 17.76
C ASP A 139 -3.48 -0.35 18.59
N ARG A 140 -3.80 -1.45 19.31
CA ARG A 140 -2.94 -2.07 20.33
C ARG A 140 -2.46 -3.51 20.06
N LEU A 141 -2.98 -4.22 19.07
CA LEU A 141 -2.55 -5.61 18.80
C LEU A 141 -1.97 -5.72 17.40
N HIS A 142 -0.65 -5.57 17.33
CA HIS A 142 0.16 -5.82 16.14
C HIS A 142 0.06 -7.29 15.73
N SER A 143 -0.81 -7.60 14.77
CA SER A 143 -0.88 -8.93 14.14
C SER A 143 -0.09 -8.90 12.82
N TRP A 144 1.16 -9.34 12.89
CA TRP A 144 2.08 -9.45 11.74
C TRP A 144 1.83 -10.68 10.88
N PHE A 145 1.16 -11.71 11.42
CA PHE A 145 1.15 -13.04 10.82
C PHE A 145 0.27 -13.16 9.55
N PHE A 146 -0.57 -12.17 9.25
CA PHE A 146 -1.41 -12.16 8.03
C PHE A 146 -1.46 -10.81 7.30
N GLY A 147 -0.73 -9.79 7.79
CA GLY A 147 -1.11 -8.39 7.57
C GLY A 147 -2.50 -8.10 8.18
N PRO A 148 -2.90 -6.85 8.38
CA PRO A 148 -4.29 -6.58 8.71
C PRO A 148 -5.11 -6.89 7.47
N MET A 149 -5.83 -8.00 7.57
CA MET A 149 -6.97 -8.30 6.73
C MET A 149 -7.90 -7.11 6.84
N LEU A 150 -8.01 -6.33 5.77
CA LEU A 150 -8.98 -5.24 5.64
C LEU A 150 -10.12 -5.75 4.77
N PRO A 151 -11.03 -6.60 5.30
CA PRO A 151 -12.06 -7.20 4.51
C PRO A 151 -12.94 -6.11 3.89
N GLY A 152 -13.17 -6.28 2.61
CA GLY A 152 -14.00 -5.43 1.79
C GLY A 152 -14.72 -6.28 0.77
N ASN A 153 -15.86 -5.82 0.26
CA ASN A 153 -16.64 -6.59 -0.70
C ASN A 153 -16.76 -5.87 -2.04
N SER A 154 -15.94 -4.85 -2.31
CA SER A 154 -16.05 -4.14 -3.57
C SER A 154 -14.76 -3.54 -4.09
N LEU A 155 -14.64 -3.56 -5.41
CA LEU A 155 -13.53 -3.00 -6.17
C LEU A 155 -14.05 -1.91 -7.13
N SER A 156 -13.31 -0.81 -7.20
CA SER A 156 -13.55 0.29 -8.14
C SER A 156 -12.26 0.60 -8.92
N PHE A 157 -12.39 1.12 -10.13
CA PHE A 157 -11.28 1.31 -11.05
C PHE A 157 -11.19 2.76 -11.50
N TYR A 158 -9.99 3.34 -11.41
CA TYR A 158 -9.75 4.74 -11.70
C TYR A 158 -8.54 4.92 -12.62
N GLU A 159 -8.58 5.95 -13.47
CA GLU A 159 -7.42 6.47 -14.16
C GLU A 159 -6.50 7.19 -13.15
N SER A 160 -5.21 6.90 -13.12
CA SER A 160 -4.28 7.51 -12.15
C SER A 160 -4.07 9.02 -12.31
N LYS A 161 -4.24 9.58 -13.51
CA LYS A 161 -3.89 10.98 -13.79
C LYS A 161 -4.95 11.98 -13.30
N HIS A 162 -6.22 11.61 -13.47
CA HIS A 162 -7.36 12.49 -13.20
C HIS A 162 -8.37 11.87 -12.23
N PHE A 163 -8.13 10.63 -11.79
CA PHE A 163 -9.00 9.89 -10.89
C PHE A 163 -10.43 9.73 -11.44
N ASN A 164 -10.55 9.62 -12.76
CA ASN A 164 -11.82 9.33 -13.42
C ASN A 164 -12.17 7.85 -13.24
N ILE A 165 -13.44 7.55 -12.94
CA ILE A 165 -13.93 6.18 -12.86
C ILE A 165 -13.88 5.54 -14.25
N LEU A 166 -13.19 4.40 -14.37
CA LEU A 166 -13.02 3.67 -15.63
C LEU A 166 -14.10 2.61 -15.85
N ALA A 167 -14.62 2.03 -14.77
CA ALA A 167 -15.57 0.92 -14.85
C ALA A 167 -16.59 0.96 -13.71
N LYS A 168 -17.72 0.30 -13.92
CA LYS A 168 -18.72 0.10 -12.88
C LYS A 168 -18.08 -0.66 -11.71
N LYS A 169 -18.34 -0.16 -10.49
CA LYS A 169 -17.99 -0.82 -9.24
C LYS A 169 -18.40 -2.30 -9.25
N ILE A 170 -17.45 -3.18 -8.96
CA ILE A 170 -17.67 -4.62 -8.85
C ILE A 170 -17.90 -4.92 -7.38
N SER A 171 -19.06 -5.49 -7.05
CA SER A 171 -19.39 -5.95 -5.71
C SER A 171 -19.36 -7.47 -5.66
N PHE A 172 -18.82 -8.00 -4.58
CA PHE A 172 -18.68 -9.42 -4.31
C PHE A 172 -19.65 -9.83 -3.19
N PRO A 173 -20.21 -11.06 -3.26
CA PRO A 173 -21.10 -11.55 -2.21
C PRO A 173 -20.38 -11.82 -0.89
N GLU A 174 -19.08 -12.15 -0.96
CA GLU A 174 -18.22 -12.42 0.19
C GLU A 174 -17.15 -11.34 0.36
N TYR A 175 -16.55 -11.29 1.55
CA TYR A 175 -15.41 -10.44 1.80
C TYR A 175 -14.17 -10.95 1.07
N ILE A 176 -13.52 -10.02 0.37
CA ILE A 176 -12.17 -10.16 -0.15
C ILE A 176 -11.21 -9.65 0.93
N PHE A 177 -10.25 -10.49 1.29
CA PHE A 177 -9.21 -10.15 2.27
C PHE A 177 -7.93 -9.66 1.62
N VAL A 178 -7.58 -10.28 0.49
CA VAL A 178 -6.42 -9.94 -0.30
C VAL A 178 -6.88 -9.89 -1.74
N PHE A 179 -6.47 -8.85 -2.45
CA PHE A 179 -6.56 -8.83 -3.89
C PHE A 179 -5.19 -8.52 -4.48
N ASP A 180 -4.92 -9.06 -5.65
CA ASP A 180 -3.78 -8.64 -6.45
C ASP A 180 -4.15 -8.54 -7.92
N VAL A 181 -3.38 -7.75 -8.64
CA VAL A 181 -3.63 -7.43 -10.04
C VAL A 181 -2.46 -7.94 -10.85
N ASN A 182 -2.73 -8.70 -11.93
CA ASN A 182 -1.66 -9.10 -12.82
C ASN A 182 -1.04 -7.87 -13.51
N GLN A 183 0.14 -8.05 -14.10
CA GLN A 183 0.88 -6.91 -14.66
C GLN A 183 0.08 -6.11 -15.70
N GLU A 184 -0.69 -6.80 -16.54
CA GLU A 184 -1.52 -6.18 -17.59
C GLU A 184 -2.80 -5.51 -17.07
N GLY A 185 -3.18 -5.68 -15.80
CA GLY A 185 -4.44 -5.16 -15.29
C GLY A 185 -5.69 -5.90 -15.74
N LYS A 186 -5.55 -7.06 -16.39
CA LYS A 186 -6.65 -7.82 -16.99
C LYS A 186 -7.17 -8.94 -16.11
N LYS A 187 -6.39 -9.36 -15.12
CA LYS A 187 -6.73 -10.45 -14.21
C LYS A 187 -6.49 -9.99 -12.79
N PHE A 188 -7.41 -10.40 -11.92
CA PHE A 188 -7.34 -10.13 -10.49
C PHE A 188 -7.37 -11.47 -9.75
N LEU A 189 -6.51 -11.61 -8.77
CA LEU A 189 -6.59 -12.70 -7.79
C LEU A 189 -7.30 -12.13 -6.57
N THR A 190 -8.33 -12.81 -6.08
CA THR A 190 -9.01 -12.45 -4.83
C THR A 190 -9.00 -13.66 -3.91
N LEU A 191 -8.61 -13.45 -2.65
CA LEU A 191 -8.74 -14.45 -1.60
C LEU A 191 -9.99 -14.14 -0.78
N ASN A 192 -10.96 -15.04 -0.84
CA ASN A 192 -12.21 -14.97 -0.08
C ASN A 192 -12.23 -16.09 0.96
N ASN A 193 -13.00 -15.92 2.04
CA ASN A 193 -13.31 -17.02 2.95
C ASN A 193 -14.37 -17.94 2.34
N SER A 194 -14.01 -18.70 1.30
CA SER A 194 -14.67 -19.98 1.11
C SER A 194 -14.06 -20.92 2.14
N VAL A 195 -14.80 -21.23 3.21
CA VAL A 195 -14.47 -22.38 4.06
C VAL A 195 -14.35 -23.57 3.12
N ILE A 196 -13.14 -24.07 2.88
CA ILE A 196 -12.96 -25.40 2.30
C ILE A 196 -13.40 -26.35 3.40
N SER A 197 -14.68 -26.73 3.39
CA SER A 197 -15.15 -27.85 4.18
C SER A 197 -14.37 -29.09 3.74
N PRO A 198 -13.65 -29.80 4.64
CA PRO A 198 -12.99 -31.04 4.29
C PRO A 198 -14.03 -32.16 4.24
N THR A 199 -14.84 -32.20 3.18
CA THR A 199 -15.71 -33.34 2.89
C THR A 199 -15.98 -33.45 1.40
N SER A 200 -15.09 -34.18 0.72
CA SER A 200 -15.45 -35.25 -0.23
C SER A 200 -14.16 -35.92 -0.74
N LEU A 201 -13.67 -36.90 0.01
CA LEU A 201 -12.97 -38.07 -0.53
C LEU A 201 -13.94 -39.26 -0.40
#